data_AF-A0AAW2LQI9-F1
#
_entry.id   AF-A0AAW2LQI9-F1
#
_cell.length_a   1.000
_cell.length_b   1.000
_cell.length_c   1.000
_cell.angle_alpha   90.00
_cell.angle_beta   90.00
_cell.angle_gamma   90.00
#
_symmetry.space_group_name_H-M   'P 1'
#
loop_
_entity.id
_entity.type
_entity.pdbx_description
1 polymer ?
#
loop_
_entity_poly.entity_id
_entity_poly.type
_entity_poly.pdbx_seq_one_letter_code
_entity_poly.pdbx_strand_id
1 'polypeptide(L)'
;MVNQGFSVDLNKPLVFQVGHLGEAYEEWVHQPIITKHTPRFFANGLMEFFTRTPWWAVPLIWLPVVCCFVLSSIHTGTPLHFVAATTAAGVFGWTLMEYTLHRFVFHIQTNTYLGNTLHYLLHGCHHKHPMDGLRLVFPPAATAIVLMAVWNLIKLLLPASYAPALTGEIPHEPSLQKSGQGIWNHYNFLGQVIWNISYANIYQESDEY
;
A
#
# COMPACT_ATOMS: atom_id res chain seq x y z
N MET A 1 40.34 -13.40 11.82
CA MET A 1 39.75 -13.96 10.59
C MET A 1 38.73 -12.95 10.11
N VAL A 2 38.92 -12.34 8.94
CA VAL A 2 37.94 -11.40 8.38
C VAL A 2 36.74 -12.23 7.98
N ASN A 3 35.63 -12.10 8.70
CA ASN A 3 34.36 -12.73 8.34
C ASN A 3 33.99 -12.13 6.98
N GLN A 4 34.18 -12.87 5.89
CA GLN A 4 33.78 -12.38 4.57
C GLN A 4 32.26 -12.34 4.59
N GLY A 5 31.71 -11.16 4.89
CA GLY A 5 30.27 -10.93 4.90
C GLY A 5 29.66 -11.36 3.57
N PHE A 6 28.45 -11.91 3.62
CA PHE A 6 27.68 -12.22 2.42
C PHE A 6 27.60 -10.99 1.51
N SER A 7 27.80 -11.17 0.20
CA SER A 7 27.72 -10.10 -0.79
C SER A 7 26.57 -10.36 -1.77
N VAL A 8 25.82 -9.30 -2.10
CA VAL A 8 24.67 -9.38 -3.00
C VAL A 8 25.13 -9.25 -4.46
N ASP A 9 24.77 -10.24 -5.29
CA ASP A 9 24.99 -10.21 -6.73
C ASP A 9 23.80 -9.52 -7.42
N LEU A 10 24.03 -8.29 -7.89
CA LEU A 10 23.01 -7.45 -8.54
C LEU A 10 22.52 -7.99 -9.89
N ASN A 11 23.22 -8.97 -10.48
CA ASN A 11 22.81 -9.61 -11.73
C ASN A 11 21.86 -10.80 -11.48
N LYS A 12 21.57 -11.12 -10.22
CA LYS A 12 20.69 -12.22 -9.81
C LYS A 12 19.45 -11.68 -9.07
N PRO A 13 18.37 -12.49 -8.98
CA PRO A 13 17.18 -12.13 -8.20
C PRO A 13 17.52 -11.74 -6.75
N LEU A 14 17.11 -10.55 -6.32
CA LEU A 14 17.60 -9.93 -5.09
C LEU A 14 16.91 -10.40 -3.80
N VAL A 15 15.62 -10.70 -3.85
CA VAL A 15 14.77 -10.81 -2.64
C VAL A 15 15.28 -11.87 -1.65
N PHE A 16 15.70 -13.03 -2.14
CA PHE A 16 16.21 -14.09 -1.26
C PHE A 16 17.70 -13.97 -0.95
N GLN A 17 18.43 -13.08 -1.62
CA GLN A 17 19.83 -12.77 -1.31
C GLN A 17 19.92 -11.86 -0.10
N VAL A 18 19.12 -10.79 -0.04
CA VAL A 18 19.21 -9.74 1.01
C VAL A 18 18.97 -10.27 2.42
N GLY A 19 18.21 -11.35 2.57
CA GLY A 19 18.04 -12.04 3.85
C GLY A 19 19.36 -12.52 4.47
N HIS A 20 20.36 -12.86 3.65
CA HIS A 20 21.65 -13.36 4.13
C HIS A 20 22.61 -12.27 4.61
N LEU A 21 22.28 -10.98 4.44
CA LEU A 21 23.12 -9.87 4.88
C LEU A 21 23.17 -9.73 6.41
N GLY A 22 22.20 -10.27 7.14
CA GLY A 22 22.14 -10.18 8.60
C GLY A 22 22.20 -8.72 9.06
N GLU A 23 23.14 -8.40 9.95
CA GLU A 23 23.34 -7.04 10.49
C GLU A 23 23.82 -6.02 9.44
N ALA A 24 24.48 -6.46 8.37
CA ALA A 24 24.95 -5.56 7.30
C ALA A 24 23.81 -5.04 6.41
N TYR A 25 22.59 -5.56 6.55
CA TYR A 25 21.46 -5.18 5.73
C TYR A 25 21.06 -3.71 5.90
N GLU A 26 21.02 -3.21 7.14
CA GLU A 26 20.61 -1.83 7.43
C GLU A 26 21.50 -0.81 6.76
N GLU A 27 22.82 -1.01 6.79
CA GLU A 27 23.73 -0.13 6.05
C GLU A 27 23.57 -0.34 4.54
N TRP A 28 23.53 -1.58 4.07
CA TRP A 28 23.47 -1.90 2.65
C TRP A 28 22.22 -1.34 1.95
N VAL A 29 21.05 -1.40 2.59
CA VAL A 29 19.77 -1.01 2.00
C VAL A 29 19.65 0.51 1.84
N HIS A 30 20.29 1.28 2.73
CA HIS A 30 20.29 2.75 2.69
C HIS A 30 21.43 3.35 1.87
N GLN A 31 22.19 2.53 1.13
CA GLN A 31 23.17 3.00 0.14
C GLN A 31 22.54 2.98 -1.25
N PRO A 32 21.93 4.08 -1.73
CA PRO A 32 21.12 4.08 -2.94
C PRO A 32 21.96 3.84 -4.20
N ILE A 33 21.39 3.10 -5.14
CA ILE A 33 21.93 2.93 -6.50
C ILE A 33 21.09 3.82 -7.42
N ILE A 34 21.68 4.93 -7.85
CA ILE A 34 20.99 5.93 -8.69
C ILE A 34 21.01 5.47 -10.15
N THR A 35 19.99 4.70 -10.54
CA THR A 35 19.79 4.23 -11.92
C THR A 35 18.33 3.96 -12.20
N LYS A 36 17.88 4.23 -13.43
CA LYS A 36 16.53 3.89 -13.91
C LYS A 36 16.36 2.39 -14.21
N HIS A 37 17.43 1.60 -14.10
CA HIS A 37 17.37 0.16 -14.32
C HIS A 37 16.56 -0.56 -13.23
N THR A 38 15.50 -1.26 -13.64
CA THR A 38 14.67 -2.11 -12.78
C THR A 38 15.37 -3.44 -12.47
N PRO A 39 15.91 -3.66 -11.25
CA PRO A 39 16.54 -4.93 -10.89
C PRO A 39 15.52 -6.08 -10.85
N ARG A 40 16.01 -7.32 -10.94
CA ARG A 40 15.15 -8.50 -10.83
C ARG A 40 15.00 -8.91 -9.36
N PHE A 41 13.77 -9.12 -8.90
CA PHE A 41 13.48 -9.52 -7.52
C PHE A 41 13.36 -11.03 -7.38
N PHE A 42 12.65 -11.66 -8.31
CA PHE A 42 12.37 -13.09 -8.29
C PHE A 42 12.83 -13.78 -9.58
N ALA A 43 13.30 -15.03 -9.44
CA ALA A 43 13.55 -15.89 -10.61
C ALA A 43 12.23 -16.21 -11.33
N ASN A 44 11.16 -16.46 -10.55
CA ASN A 44 9.83 -16.76 -11.04
C ASN A 44 9.18 -15.52 -11.70
N GLY A 45 8.71 -15.66 -12.94
CA GLY A 45 8.13 -14.56 -13.71
C GLY A 45 6.79 -14.04 -13.16
N LEU A 46 5.98 -14.90 -12.54
CA LEU A 46 4.71 -14.51 -11.94
C LEU A 46 4.93 -13.67 -10.67
N MET A 47 5.85 -14.09 -9.80
CA MET A 47 6.23 -13.30 -8.62
C MET A 47 6.84 -11.96 -9.03
N GLU A 48 7.72 -11.97 -10.03
CA GLU A 48 8.31 -10.74 -10.58
C GLU A 48 7.24 -9.78 -11.12
N PHE A 49 6.24 -10.31 -11.84
CA PHE A 49 5.11 -9.52 -12.35
C PHE A 49 4.37 -8.78 -11.22
N PHE A 50 4.05 -9.46 -10.11
CA PHE A 50 3.37 -8.82 -8.98
C PHE A 50 4.20 -7.78 -8.23
N THR A 51 5.52 -7.73 -8.45
CA THR A 51 6.37 -6.67 -7.87
C THR A 51 6.42 -5.39 -8.70
N ARG A 52 5.95 -5.42 -9.95
CA ARG A 52 6.09 -4.29 -10.88
C ARG A 52 4.74 -3.60 -11.06
N THR A 53 4.63 -2.42 -10.51
CA THR A 53 3.42 -1.59 -10.56
C THR A 53 3.77 -0.24 -11.18
N PRO A 54 3.34 0.04 -12.42
CA PRO A 54 3.50 1.38 -12.98
C PRO A 54 2.60 2.37 -12.23
N TRP A 55 3.03 3.63 -12.12
CA TRP A 55 2.34 4.66 -11.33
C TRP A 55 0.85 4.80 -11.69
N TRP A 56 0.49 4.69 -12.98
CA TRP A 56 -0.88 4.83 -13.46
C TRP A 56 -1.81 3.68 -13.05
N ALA A 57 -1.26 2.54 -12.62
CA ALA A 57 -2.07 1.41 -12.18
C ALA A 57 -2.85 1.75 -10.90
N VAL A 58 -2.28 2.56 -10.01
CA VAL A 58 -2.94 2.98 -8.77
C VAL A 58 -4.24 3.75 -9.06
N PRO A 59 -4.23 4.91 -9.74
CA PRO A 59 -5.48 5.63 -10.02
C PRO A 59 -6.43 4.80 -10.90
N LEU A 60 -5.92 4.04 -11.87
CA LEU A 60 -6.77 3.22 -12.74
C LEU A 60 -7.57 2.15 -11.97
N ILE A 61 -6.95 1.48 -11.01
CA ILE A 61 -7.61 0.42 -10.23
C ILE A 61 -8.52 1.02 -9.17
N TRP A 62 -8.04 2.02 -8.45
CA TRP A 62 -8.68 2.43 -7.20
C TRP A 62 -9.63 3.61 -7.34
N LEU A 63 -9.45 4.49 -8.33
CA LEU A 63 -10.39 5.60 -8.54
C LEU A 63 -11.80 5.11 -8.91
N PRO A 64 -11.99 4.13 -9.83
CA PRO A 64 -13.31 3.57 -10.10
C PRO A 64 -13.95 2.95 -8.86
N VAL A 65 -13.17 2.27 -8.01
CA VAL A 65 -13.64 1.68 -6.75
C VAL A 65 -14.21 2.76 -5.83
N VAL A 66 -13.46 3.85 -5.62
CA VAL A 66 -13.92 4.99 -4.81
C VAL A 66 -15.17 5.64 -5.41
N CYS A 67 -15.18 5.90 -6.73
CA CYS A 67 -16.33 6.50 -7.41
C CYS A 67 -17.58 5.63 -7.29
N CYS A 68 -17.46 4.32 -7.51
CA CYS A 68 -18.57 3.37 -7.33
C CYS A 68 -19.13 3.45 -5.91
N PHE A 69 -18.29 3.53 -4.88
CA PHE A 69 -18.74 3.61 -3.49
C PHE A 69 -19.43 4.92 -3.15
N VAL A 70 -18.86 6.05 -3.57
CA VAL A 70 -19.48 7.37 -3.35
C VAL A 70 -20.83 7.46 -4.08
N LEU A 71 -20.89 7.03 -5.34
CA LEU A 71 -22.12 7.03 -6.13
C LEU A 71 -23.17 6.07 -5.55
N SER A 72 -22.76 4.90 -5.09
CA SER A 72 -23.64 3.94 -4.42
C SER A 72 -24.24 4.54 -3.15
N SER A 73 -23.43 5.19 -2.32
CA SER A 73 -23.87 5.87 -1.09
C SER A 73 -24.92 6.96 -1.37
N ILE A 74 -24.72 7.74 -2.44
CA ILE A 74 -25.69 8.76 -2.87
C ILE A 74 -26.98 8.09 -3.39
N HIS A 75 -26.85 7.02 -4.17
CA HIS A 75 -27.99 6.31 -4.75
C HIS A 75 -28.86 5.61 -3.71
N THR A 76 -28.27 5.13 -2.61
CA THR A 76 -28.98 4.54 -1.47
C THR A 76 -29.65 5.58 -0.56
N GLY A 77 -29.53 6.88 -0.88
CA GLY A 77 -30.20 7.97 -0.17
C GLY A 77 -29.40 8.54 1.01
N THR A 78 -28.12 8.22 1.12
CA THR A 78 -27.26 8.77 2.19
C THR A 78 -27.16 10.30 2.03
N PRO A 79 -27.42 11.09 3.09
CA PRO A 79 -27.33 12.55 3.00
C PRO A 79 -25.94 13.02 2.56
N LEU A 80 -25.88 13.99 1.64
CA LEU A 80 -24.59 14.45 1.05
C LEU A 80 -23.58 14.92 2.10
N HIS A 81 -24.03 15.61 3.16
CA HIS A 81 -23.14 16.05 4.24
C HIS A 81 -22.51 14.85 4.98
N PHE A 82 -23.23 13.75 5.08
CA PHE A 82 -22.74 12.51 5.68
C PHE A 82 -21.74 11.82 4.77
N VAL A 83 -22.04 11.71 3.47
CA VAL A 83 -21.10 11.19 2.45
C VAL A 83 -19.81 12.01 2.44
N ALA A 84 -19.90 13.34 2.50
CA ALA A 84 -18.74 14.22 2.57
C ALA A 84 -17.94 14.02 3.87
N ALA A 85 -18.61 13.94 5.03
CA ALA A 85 -17.96 13.75 6.32
C ALA A 85 -17.25 12.38 6.41
N THR A 86 -17.87 11.29 5.96
CA THR A 86 -17.26 9.96 5.97
C THR A 86 -16.12 9.85 4.97
N THR A 87 -16.23 10.50 3.81
CA THR A 87 -15.14 10.61 2.83
C THR A 87 -13.94 11.37 3.42
N ALA A 88 -14.18 12.51 4.06
CA ALA A 88 -13.15 13.30 4.72
C ALA A 88 -12.48 12.55 5.87
N ALA A 89 -13.27 11.85 6.69
CA ALA A 89 -12.75 10.98 7.75
C ALA A 89 -11.89 9.84 7.19
N GLY A 90 -12.26 9.27 6.04
CA GLY A 90 -11.46 8.27 5.33
C GLY A 90 -10.13 8.83 4.79
N VAL A 91 -10.11 10.06 4.29
CA VAL A 91 -8.86 10.75 3.90
C VAL A 91 -7.95 10.95 5.11
N PHE A 92 -8.51 11.47 6.20
CA PHE A 92 -7.75 11.69 7.42
C PHE A 92 -7.22 10.36 8.00
N GLY A 93 -8.07 9.34 8.09
CA GLY A 93 -7.68 8.00 8.53
C GLY A 93 -6.56 7.41 7.68
N TRP A 94 -6.62 7.60 6.35
CA TRP A 94 -5.52 7.23 5.47
C TRP A 94 -4.22 7.96 5.81
N THR A 95 -4.24 9.30 5.95
CA THR A 95 -3.01 10.05 6.26
C THR A 95 -2.36 9.62 7.57
N LEU A 96 -3.17 9.30 8.59
CA LEU A 96 -2.68 8.76 9.85
C LEU A 96 -2.07 7.38 9.67
N MET A 97 -2.76 6.48 8.96
CA MET A 97 -2.28 5.13 8.70
C MET A 97 -0.99 5.13 7.87
N GLU A 98 -0.91 5.96 6.84
CA GLU A 98 0.28 6.14 6.01
C GLU A 98 1.47 6.56 6.85
N TYR A 99 1.30 7.58 7.70
CA TYR A 99 2.34 8.03 8.61
C TYR A 99 2.78 6.91 9.57
N THR A 100 1.83 6.18 10.16
CA THR A 100 2.13 5.07 11.08
C THR A 100 2.86 3.92 10.37
N LEU A 101 2.39 3.48 9.21
CA LEU A 101 3.03 2.42 8.43
C LEU A 101 4.42 2.84 7.98
N HIS A 102 4.55 4.05 7.44
CA HIS A 102 5.83 4.56 6.98
C HIS A 102 6.83 4.62 8.14
N ARG A 103 6.47 5.29 9.23
CA ARG A 103 7.38 5.51 10.36
C ARG A 103 7.75 4.23 11.12
N PHE A 104 6.80 3.32 11.36
CA PHE A 104 7.02 2.20 12.28
C PHE A 104 7.17 0.83 11.59
N VAL A 105 6.63 0.65 10.38
CA VAL A 105 6.70 -0.63 9.66
C VAL A 105 7.70 -0.54 8.51
N PHE A 106 7.64 0.50 7.70
CA PHE A 106 8.50 0.65 6.52
C PHE A 106 9.93 1.07 6.87
N HIS A 107 10.15 1.67 8.04
CA HIS A 107 11.48 2.00 8.57
C HIS A 107 11.87 1.13 9.77
N ILE A 108 11.34 -0.10 9.84
CA ILE A 108 11.73 -1.05 10.88
C ILE A 108 13.17 -1.53 10.65
N GLN A 109 13.98 -1.52 11.70
CA GLN A 109 15.32 -2.10 11.66
C GLN A 109 15.26 -3.61 11.89
N THR A 110 16.00 -4.35 11.09
CA THR A 110 16.00 -5.81 11.15
C THR A 110 17.34 -6.41 10.75
N ASN A 111 17.64 -7.57 11.33
CA ASN A 111 18.88 -8.32 11.10
C ASN A 111 18.64 -9.82 10.86
N THR A 112 17.37 -10.22 10.73
CA THR A 112 16.99 -11.63 10.53
C THR A 112 16.73 -11.88 9.05
N TYR A 113 16.95 -13.12 8.60
CA TYR A 113 16.71 -13.48 7.20
C TYR A 113 15.31 -13.06 6.70
N LEU A 114 14.27 -13.45 7.44
CA LEU A 114 12.89 -13.13 7.09
C LEU A 114 12.59 -11.64 7.22
N GLY A 115 13.08 -11.00 8.29
CA GLY A 115 12.86 -9.57 8.50
C GLY A 115 13.48 -8.72 7.39
N ASN A 116 14.75 -8.94 7.05
CA ASN A 116 15.44 -8.24 5.96
C ASN A 116 14.73 -8.47 4.62
N THR A 117 14.30 -9.70 4.34
CA THR A 117 13.57 -10.06 3.11
C THR A 117 12.24 -9.32 3.01
N LEU A 118 11.46 -9.31 4.10
CA LEU A 118 10.16 -8.62 4.16
C LEU A 118 10.31 -7.11 4.11
N HIS A 119 11.25 -6.53 4.87
CA HIS A 119 11.52 -5.09 4.84
C HIS A 119 11.95 -4.66 3.43
N TYR A 120 12.82 -5.41 2.76
CA TYR A 120 13.23 -5.09 1.38
C TYR A 120 12.04 -5.06 0.41
N LEU A 121 11.13 -6.03 0.50
CA LEU A 121 9.92 -6.06 -0.32
C LEU A 121 8.93 -4.93 -0.01
N LEU A 122 8.82 -4.53 1.26
CA LEU A 122 7.86 -3.52 1.69
C LEU A 122 8.35 -2.09 1.41
N HIS A 123 9.63 -1.81 1.65
CA HIS A 123 10.16 -0.45 1.54
C HIS A 123 11.67 -0.36 1.28
N GLY A 124 12.48 -1.33 1.76
CA GLY A 124 13.92 -1.29 1.58
C GLY A 124 14.36 -1.23 0.12
N CYS A 125 13.60 -1.82 -0.81
CA CYS A 125 13.87 -1.69 -2.23
C CYS A 125 13.77 -0.25 -2.76
N HIS A 126 12.88 0.57 -2.19
CA HIS A 126 12.75 1.97 -2.54
C HIS A 126 13.97 2.76 -2.09
N HIS A 127 14.46 2.53 -0.87
CA HIS A 127 15.74 3.12 -0.39
C HIS A 127 16.92 2.72 -1.27
N LYS A 128 16.96 1.44 -1.67
CA LYS A 128 18.07 0.92 -2.46
C LYS A 128 18.03 1.33 -3.93
N HIS A 129 16.85 1.39 -4.53
CA HIS A 129 16.62 1.68 -5.95
C HIS A 129 15.60 2.82 -6.12
N PRO A 130 15.94 4.05 -5.72
CA PRO A 130 14.98 5.16 -5.64
C PRO A 130 14.44 5.62 -7.01
N MET A 131 15.08 5.22 -8.11
CA MET A 131 14.68 5.59 -9.48
C MET A 131 14.00 4.44 -10.25
N ASP A 132 13.68 3.31 -9.59
CA ASP A 132 12.93 2.21 -10.22
C ASP A 132 11.44 2.56 -10.31
N GLY A 133 11.02 3.17 -11.42
CA GLY A 133 9.65 3.66 -11.65
C GLY A 133 8.55 2.59 -11.57
N LEU A 134 8.89 1.30 -11.63
CA LEU A 134 7.93 0.20 -11.47
C LEU A 134 7.77 -0.26 -10.02
N ARG A 135 8.55 0.29 -9.08
CA ARG A 135 8.55 -0.10 -7.66
C ARG A 135 8.49 1.08 -6.70
N LEU A 136 8.05 2.23 -7.18
CA LEU A 136 7.81 3.42 -6.36
C LEU A 136 6.49 3.33 -5.60
N VAL A 137 5.46 2.80 -6.26
CA VAL A 137 4.11 2.74 -5.71
C VAL A 137 3.86 1.38 -5.07
N PHE A 138 3.03 1.36 -4.03
CA PHE A 138 2.70 0.12 -3.34
C PHE A 138 1.86 -0.80 -4.25
N PRO A 139 2.23 -2.08 -4.45
CA PRO A 139 1.51 -2.96 -5.38
C PRO A 139 0.05 -3.17 -4.99
N PRO A 140 -0.92 -3.15 -5.94
CA PRO A 140 -2.35 -3.25 -5.63
C PRO A 140 -2.74 -4.49 -4.83
N ALA A 141 -2.09 -5.64 -5.10
CA ALA A 141 -2.33 -6.86 -4.35
C ALA A 141 -1.90 -6.72 -2.87
N ALA A 142 -0.74 -6.11 -2.61
CA ALA A 142 -0.28 -5.83 -1.25
C ALA A 142 -1.16 -4.79 -0.56
N THR A 143 -1.56 -3.73 -1.29
CA THR A 143 -2.54 -2.74 -0.82
C THR A 143 -3.84 -3.41 -0.38
N ALA A 144 -4.41 -4.30 -1.18
CA ALA A 144 -5.65 -4.98 -0.86
C ALA A 144 -5.55 -5.80 0.44
N ILE A 145 -4.42 -6.47 0.68
CA ILE A 145 -4.17 -7.22 1.93
C ILE A 145 -4.18 -6.28 3.14
N VAL A 146 -3.47 -5.15 3.06
CA VAL A 146 -3.43 -4.16 4.14
C VAL A 146 -4.83 -3.58 4.39
N LEU A 147 -5.56 -3.23 3.32
CA LEU A 147 -6.92 -2.71 3.45
C LEU A 147 -7.88 -3.73 4.08
N MET A 148 -7.80 -5.01 3.72
CA MET A 148 -8.61 -6.05 4.34
C MET A 148 -8.32 -6.21 5.83
N ALA A 149 -7.04 -6.16 6.24
CA ALA A 149 -6.65 -6.23 7.64
C ALA A 149 -7.20 -5.02 8.43
N VAL A 150 -7.04 -3.81 7.89
CA VAL A 150 -7.53 -2.57 8.49
C VAL A 150 -9.06 -2.59 8.61
N TRP A 151 -9.75 -3.02 7.57
CA TRP A 151 -11.21 -3.13 7.60
C TRP A 151 -11.70 -4.14 8.64
N ASN A 152 -11.06 -5.31 8.75
CA ASN A 152 -11.42 -6.28 9.77
C ASN A 152 -11.16 -5.76 11.20
N LEU A 153 -10.10 -4.97 11.38
CA LEU A 153 -9.83 -4.30 12.66
C LEU A 153 -10.91 -3.25 12.99
N ILE A 154 -11.31 -2.42 12.02
CA ILE A 154 -12.38 -1.43 12.19
C ILE A 154 -13.68 -2.11 12.62
N LYS A 155 -14.08 -3.21 11.96
CA LYS A 155 -15.27 -4.00 12.34
C LYS A 155 -15.18 -4.61 13.74
N LEU A 156 -13.98 -4.97 14.19
CA LEU A 156 -13.78 -5.55 15.51
C LEU A 156 -13.87 -4.47 16.62
N LEU A 157 -13.35 -3.27 16.36
CA LEU A 157 -13.26 -2.20 17.34
C LEU A 157 -14.55 -1.36 17.45
N LEU A 158 -15.33 -1.27 16.37
CA LEU A 158 -16.53 -0.44 16.33
C LEU A 158 -17.79 -1.27 16.53
N PRO A 159 -18.72 -0.83 17.41
CA PRO A 159 -20.02 -1.48 17.56
C PRO A 159 -20.79 -1.55 16.23
N ALA A 160 -21.61 -2.59 16.06
CA ALA A 160 -22.43 -2.78 14.87
C ALA A 160 -23.35 -1.59 14.54
N SER A 161 -23.66 -0.73 15.53
CA SER A 161 -24.41 0.52 15.32
C SER A 161 -23.66 1.57 14.49
N TYR A 162 -22.34 1.47 14.41
CA TYR A 162 -21.52 2.30 13.52
C TYR A 162 -21.35 1.65 12.15
N ALA A 163 -21.69 0.37 11.97
CA ALA A 163 -21.63 -0.31 10.68
C ALA A 163 -22.35 0.47 9.56
N PRO A 164 -23.55 1.05 9.75
CA PRO A 164 -24.24 1.81 8.70
C PRO A 164 -23.48 3.08 8.29
N ALA A 165 -22.89 3.80 9.27
CA ALA A 165 -21.98 4.91 9.01
C ALA A 165 -20.72 4.46 8.26
N LEU A 166 -20.30 3.23 8.53
CA LEU A 166 -19.13 2.61 7.95
C LEU A 166 -19.37 1.92 6.61
N THR A 167 -20.60 1.57 6.25
CA THR A 167 -20.97 0.83 5.04
C THR A 167 -21.84 1.66 4.10
N GLY A 168 -22.23 2.88 4.49
CA GLY A 168 -23.19 3.70 3.76
C GLY A 168 -24.60 3.10 3.75
N GLU A 169 -24.88 2.16 4.64
CA GLU A 169 -26.24 1.68 4.87
C GLU A 169 -26.97 2.73 5.70
N ILE A 170 -28.20 3.06 5.33
CA ILE A 170 -29.09 3.82 6.21
C ILE A 170 -29.58 2.84 7.30
N PRO A 171 -29.65 3.24 8.58
CA PRO A 171 -30.30 2.41 9.59
C PRO A 171 -31.80 2.29 9.24
N HIS A 172 -32.16 1.26 8.49
CA HIS A 172 -33.55 0.87 8.30
C HIS A 172 -33.86 -0.39 9.10
N GLU A 173 -35.14 -0.48 9.44
CA GLU A 173 -35.78 -1.41 10.37
C GLU A 173 -35.21 -2.84 10.39
N PRO A 174 -35.17 -3.53 11.55
CA PRO A 174 -34.58 -4.87 11.70
C PRO A 174 -35.21 -5.99 10.86
N SER A 175 -36.29 -5.72 10.14
CA SER A 175 -37.08 -6.71 9.40
C SER A 175 -36.49 -7.10 8.03
N LEU A 176 -35.48 -6.37 7.52
CA LEU A 176 -34.87 -6.59 6.19
C LEU A 176 -33.45 -7.18 6.22
N GLN A 177 -33.08 -7.88 7.27
CA GLN A 177 -31.75 -8.49 7.42
C GLN A 177 -31.50 -9.73 6.51
N LYS A 178 -32.40 -10.05 5.56
CA LYS A 178 -32.40 -11.34 4.83
C LYS A 178 -31.91 -11.31 3.37
N SER A 179 -31.57 -10.17 2.78
CA SER A 179 -30.89 -10.15 1.48
C SER A 179 -29.39 -9.96 1.68
N GLY A 180 -28.67 -11.06 1.86
CA GLY A 180 -27.23 -11.04 1.64
C GLY A 180 -26.98 -10.61 0.19
N GLN A 181 -26.32 -9.47 0.00
CA GLN A 181 -25.32 -9.16 -1.01
C GLN A 181 -25.01 -7.65 -0.92
N GLY A 182 -23.87 -7.28 -0.33
CA GLY A 182 -23.42 -5.90 -0.22
C GLY A 182 -21.92 -5.86 -0.10
N ILE A 183 -21.24 -5.99 -1.24
CA ILE A 183 -19.78 -6.00 -1.37
C ILE A 183 -19.24 -4.66 -0.86
N TRP A 184 -18.42 -4.74 0.19
CA TRP A 184 -17.51 -3.77 0.85
C TRP A 184 -17.81 -2.29 0.61
N ASN A 185 -18.12 -1.52 1.67
CA ASN A 185 -18.27 -0.08 1.55
C ASN A 185 -17.58 0.67 2.69
N HIS A 186 -17.12 1.86 2.31
CA HIS A 186 -16.43 2.95 3.00
C HIS A 186 -15.14 2.63 3.77
N TYR A 187 -14.32 3.67 3.84
CA TYR A 187 -12.93 3.78 4.32
C TYR A 187 -11.83 3.46 3.33
N ASN A 188 -11.01 4.50 3.20
CA ASN A 188 -9.64 4.52 2.72
C ASN A 188 -9.51 4.45 1.22
N PHE A 189 -9.26 5.60 0.57
CA PHE A 189 -8.32 5.61 -0.57
C PHE A 189 -7.96 6.97 -1.19
N LEU A 190 -8.71 8.05 -0.93
CA LEU A 190 -8.40 9.35 -1.54
C LEU A 190 -6.96 9.81 -1.21
N GLY A 191 -6.46 9.51 -0.01
CA GLY A 191 -5.07 9.82 0.32
C GLY A 191 -4.03 8.96 -0.40
N GLN A 192 -4.34 7.71 -0.78
CA GLN A 192 -3.43 6.88 -1.59
C GLN A 192 -3.38 7.36 -3.06
N VAL A 193 -4.47 7.95 -3.56
CA VAL A 193 -4.49 8.67 -4.85
C VAL A 193 -3.70 9.98 -4.76
N ILE A 194 -3.85 10.75 -3.67
CA ILE A 194 -3.13 12.02 -3.45
C ILE A 194 -1.62 11.79 -3.28
N TRP A 195 -1.19 10.75 -2.55
CA TRP A 195 0.22 10.38 -2.42
C TRP A 195 0.85 10.07 -3.78
N ASN A 196 0.16 9.26 -4.60
CA ASN A 196 0.70 8.85 -5.90
C ASN A 196 0.69 9.97 -6.95
N ILE A 197 -0.28 10.89 -6.91
CA ILE A 197 -0.28 12.09 -7.77
C ILE A 197 0.85 13.05 -7.36
N SER A 198 1.09 13.21 -6.05
CA SER A 198 2.16 14.07 -5.55
C SER A 198 3.56 13.51 -5.88
N TYR A 199 3.77 12.20 -5.76
CA TYR A 199 5.07 11.57 -6.04
C TYR A 199 5.36 11.34 -7.53
N ALA A 200 4.35 11.04 -8.37
CA ALA A 200 4.56 10.89 -9.81
C ALA A 200 5.04 12.19 -10.48
N ASN A 201 4.55 13.34 -10.02
CA ASN A 201 4.99 14.64 -10.53
C ASN A 201 6.44 14.98 -10.15
N ILE A 202 6.90 14.61 -8.95
CA ILE A 202 8.26 14.94 -8.47
C ILE A 202 9.36 14.25 -9.30
N TYR A 203 9.09 13.06 -9.86
CA TYR A 203 10.10 12.32 -10.62
C TYR A 203 9.93 12.42 -12.15
N GLN A 204 8.73 12.74 -12.66
CA GLN A 204 8.56 13.06 -14.09
C GLN A 204 9.19 14.42 -14.45
N GLU A 205 9.21 15.40 -13.54
CA GLU A 205 9.90 16.69 -13.78
C GLU A 205 11.43 16.56 -13.85
N SER A 206 12.01 15.43 -13.38
CA SER A 206 13.45 15.16 -13.54
C SER A 206 13.85 14.61 -14.92
N ASP A 207 12.88 14.42 -15.83
CA ASP A 207 13.13 14.02 -17.22
C ASP A 207 13.51 15.21 -18.14
N GLU A 208 13.57 16.45 -17.62
CA GLU A 208 13.92 17.65 -18.39
C GLU A 208 15.36 18.19 -18.17
N TYR A 209 16.24 17.48 -17.45
CA TYR A 209 17.65 17.89 -17.25
C TYR A 209 18.67 16.76 -17.43
#